data_AF-A0A090X4K7-F1
#
_entry.id   AF-A0A090X4K7-F1
#
_cell.length_a   1.000
_cell.length_b   1.000
_cell.length_c   1.000
_cell.angle_alpha   90.00
_cell.angle_beta   90.00
_cell.angle_gamma   90.00
#
_symmetry.space_group_name_H-M   'P 1'
#
loop_
_entity.id
_entity.type
_entity.pdbx_description
1 polymer ?
#
loop_
_entity_poly.entity_id
_entity_poly.type
_entity_poly.pdbx_seq_one_letter_code
_entity_poly.pdbx_strand_id
1 'polypeptide(L)'
;MRIADTQGLDLVEISPNAEPPVCKVMDYKKFLYEQKKRDKALKSKATKVTIKEIRFGPQTDDHDYAFKRKHAEKFLKEGAKLKAFVFFKGRSIIFKEQGQILLLRLAQDLEELGR
;
A
#
# COMPACT_ATOMS: atom_id res chain seq x y z
N MET A 1 39.70 -18.74 -14.47
CA MET A 1 39.12 -17.85 -15.51
C MET A 1 38.96 -18.53 -16.86
N ARG A 2 39.93 -19.34 -17.34
CA ARG A 2 39.87 -20.06 -18.64
C ARG A 2 38.49 -20.51 -19.13
N ILE A 3 37.68 -21.18 -18.31
CA ILE A 3 36.35 -21.69 -18.69
C ILE A 3 35.36 -20.56 -19.04
N ALA A 4 35.39 -19.46 -18.28
CA ALA A 4 34.54 -18.29 -18.50
C ALA A 4 35.01 -17.51 -19.74
N ASP A 5 36.32 -17.32 -19.87
CA ASP A 5 36.94 -16.63 -21.01
C ASP A 5 36.65 -17.35 -22.34
N THR A 6 36.73 -18.69 -22.37
CA THR A 6 36.40 -19.49 -23.56
C THR A 6 34.93 -19.38 -24.00
N GLN A 7 34.05 -18.97 -23.08
CA GLN A 7 32.61 -18.83 -23.33
C GLN A 7 32.18 -17.36 -23.45
N GLY A 8 33.10 -16.40 -23.28
CA GLY A 8 32.77 -14.97 -23.25
C GLY A 8 31.87 -14.58 -22.08
N LEU A 9 31.96 -15.29 -20.95
CA LEU A 9 31.14 -15.11 -19.74
C LEU A 9 32.00 -14.64 -18.57
N ASP A 10 31.36 -14.23 -17.48
CA ASP A 10 32.02 -13.83 -16.24
C ASP A 10 32.11 -15.00 -15.24
N LEU A 11 33.18 -15.08 -14.46
CA LEU A 11 33.25 -15.93 -13.27
C LEU A 11 32.79 -15.09 -12.07
N VAL A 12 31.59 -15.37 -11.56
CA VAL A 12 30.96 -14.58 -10.49
C VAL A 12 30.94 -15.38 -9.20
N GLU A 13 31.47 -14.81 -8.13
CA GLU A 13 31.41 -15.39 -6.78
C GLU A 13 30.01 -15.16 -6.17
N ILE A 14 29.27 -16.24 -5.94
CA ILE A 14 27.86 -16.17 -5.48
C ILE A 14 27.70 -16.46 -4.00
N SER A 15 28.69 -17.11 -3.37
CA SER A 15 28.66 -17.45 -1.95
C SER A 15 30.06 -17.36 -1.36
N PRO A 16 30.46 -16.15 -0.92
CA PRO A 16 31.80 -15.92 -0.38
C PRO A 16 32.03 -16.60 0.98
N ASN A 17 30.95 -16.88 1.72
CA ASN A 17 31.02 -17.44 3.07
C ASN A 17 31.00 -18.99 3.09
N ALA A 18 30.99 -19.66 1.93
CA ALA A 18 31.06 -21.12 1.86
C ALA A 18 32.53 -21.58 1.86
N GLU A 19 32.82 -22.77 2.38
CA GLU A 19 34.14 -23.40 2.30
C GLU A 19 34.08 -24.66 1.42
N PRO A 20 34.66 -24.64 0.20
CA PRO A 20 35.28 -23.50 -0.48
C PRO A 20 34.24 -22.49 -1.05
N PRO A 21 34.64 -21.22 -1.31
CA PRO A 21 33.76 -20.23 -1.92
C PRO A 21 33.17 -20.72 -3.24
N VAL A 22 31.87 -20.46 -3.44
CA VAL A 22 31.17 -20.96 -4.63
C VAL A 22 31.16 -19.88 -5.70
N CYS A 23 31.82 -20.17 -6.82
CA CYS A 23 31.82 -19.34 -8.02
C CYS A 23 30.99 -19.98 -9.13
N LYS A 24 30.28 -19.16 -9.91
CA LYS A 24 29.43 -19.58 -11.02
C LYS A 24 29.82 -18.82 -12.29
N VAL A 25 29.92 -19.54 -13.41
CA VAL A 25 30.13 -18.91 -14.72
C VAL A 25 28.78 -18.43 -15.26
N MET A 26 28.65 -17.13 -15.50
CA MET A 26 27.43 -16.52 -16.03
C MET A 26 27.69 -15.14 -16.64
N ASP A 27 26.78 -14.65 -17.46
CA ASP A 27 26.76 -13.23 -17.85
C ASP A 27 26.22 -12.39 -16.69
N TYR A 28 27.12 -11.67 -16.02
CA TYR A 28 26.80 -10.92 -14.82
C TYR A 28 25.84 -9.75 -15.11
N LYS A 29 26.00 -9.09 -16.25
CA LYS A 29 25.16 -7.93 -16.64
C LYS A 29 23.74 -8.39 -16.92
N LYS A 30 23.58 -9.51 -17.64
CA LYS A 30 22.27 -10.12 -17.90
C LYS A 30 21.59 -10.56 -16.59
N PHE A 31 22.33 -11.19 -15.69
CA PHE A 31 21.82 -11.58 -14.37
C PHE A 31 21.31 -10.38 -13.57
N LEU A 32 22.08 -9.29 -13.48
CA LEU A 32 21.66 -8.06 -12.80
C LEU A 32 20.39 -7.46 -13.42
N TYR A 33 20.27 -7.50 -14.75
CA TYR A 33 19.07 -7.03 -15.44
C TYR A 33 17.84 -7.88 -15.09
N GLU A 34 17.96 -9.20 -15.13
CA GLU A 34 16.88 -10.13 -14.78
C GLU A 34 16.47 -10.01 -13.31
N GLN A 35 17.44 -9.82 -12.41
CA GLN A 35 17.17 -9.59 -10.99
C GLN A 35 16.42 -8.28 -10.76
N LYS A 36 16.86 -7.17 -11.37
CA LYS A 36 16.13 -5.88 -11.32
C LYS A 36 14.72 -6.00 -11.89
N LYS A 37 14.54 -6.75 -12.98
CA LYS A 37 13.23 -6.99 -13.59
C LYS A 37 12.32 -7.78 -12.64
N ARG A 38 12.84 -8.82 -11.98
CA ARG A 38 12.14 -9.62 -10.97
C ARG A 38 11.75 -8.78 -9.75
N ASP A 39 12.68 -8.01 -9.20
CA ASP A 39 12.44 -7.14 -8.04
C ASP A 39 11.40 -6.07 -8.34
N LYS A 40 11.44 -5.48 -9.55
CA LYS A 40 10.42 -4.53 -10.00
C LYS A 40 9.04 -5.20 -10.10
N ALA A 41 8.97 -6.41 -10.65
CA ALA A 41 7.74 -7.18 -10.74
C ALA A 41 7.19 -7.57 -9.36
N LEU A 42 8.05 -7.93 -8.41
CA LEU A 42 7.67 -8.22 -7.02
C LEU A 42 7.15 -6.95 -6.33
N LYS A 43 7.86 -5.83 -6.45
CA LYS A 43 7.42 -4.53 -5.90
C LYS A 43 6.10 -4.05 -6.49
N SER A 44 5.86 -4.26 -7.79
CA SER A 44 4.58 -3.89 -8.41
C SER A 44 3.42 -4.80 -8.00
N LYS A 45 3.72 -6.06 -7.65
CA LYS A 45 2.71 -7.02 -7.16
C LYS A 45 2.36 -6.83 -5.68
N ALA A 46 3.22 -6.17 -4.91
CA ALA A 46 2.93 -5.83 -3.53
C ALA A 46 1.75 -4.85 -3.48
N THR A 47 0.62 -5.27 -2.91
CA THR A 47 -0.55 -4.42 -2.71
C THR A 47 -0.19 -3.24 -1.81
N LYS A 48 -0.04 -2.05 -2.41
CA LYS A 48 0.21 -0.82 -1.66
C LYS A 48 -1.08 -0.43 -0.93
N VAL A 49 -1.16 -0.75 0.35
CA VAL A 49 -2.25 -0.31 1.22
C VAL A 49 -2.28 1.22 1.22
N THR A 50 -3.29 1.78 0.57
CA THR A 50 -3.49 3.22 0.46
C THR A 50 -4.48 3.66 1.53
N ILE A 51 -4.18 4.76 2.23
CA ILE A 51 -5.11 5.35 3.19
C ILE A 51 -5.86 6.49 2.49
N LYS A 52 -7.19 6.43 2.51
CA LYS A 52 -8.08 7.48 2.00
C LYS A 52 -8.76 8.16 3.19
N GLU A 53 -8.85 9.48 3.13
CA GLU A 53 -9.44 10.28 4.19
C GLU A 53 -10.77 10.87 3.77
N ILE A 54 -11.75 10.86 4.68
CA ILE A 54 -13.04 11.54 4.50
C ILE A 54 -13.28 12.47 5.68
N ARG A 55 -13.50 13.74 5.36
CA ARG A 55 -13.74 14.79 6.34
C ARG A 55 -15.21 15.16 6.41
N PHE A 56 -15.76 15.12 7.61
CA PHE A 56 -17.10 15.60 7.94
C PHE A 56 -17.06 16.94 8.66
N GLY A 57 -18.14 17.70 8.55
CA GLY A 57 -18.39 18.86 9.39
C GLY A 57 -19.32 18.49 10.56
N PRO A 58 -19.34 19.29 11.64
CA PRO A 58 -20.26 19.07 12.77
C PRO A 58 -21.73 19.19 12.40
N GLN A 59 -22.03 19.88 11.29
CA GLN A 59 -23.38 20.12 10.77
C GLN A 59 -23.56 19.45 9.39
N THR A 60 -22.87 18.33 9.14
CA THR A 60 -23.11 17.55 7.92
C THR A 60 -24.57 17.11 7.87
N ASP A 61 -25.28 17.47 6.80
CA ASP A 61 -26.65 17.03 6.53
C ASP A 61 -26.69 15.62 5.91
N ASP A 62 -27.90 15.08 5.75
CA ASP A 62 -28.10 13.72 5.22
C ASP A 62 -27.64 13.56 3.76
N HIS A 63 -27.69 14.62 2.94
CA HIS A 63 -27.26 14.55 1.54
C HIS A 63 -25.73 14.51 1.44
N ASP A 64 -25.03 15.40 2.17
CA ASP A 64 -23.56 15.39 2.29
C ASP A 64 -23.07 14.07 2.91
N TYR A 65 -23.76 13.57 3.94
CA TYR A 65 -23.48 12.26 4.52
C TYR A 65 -23.58 11.14 3.49
N ALA A 66 -24.71 11.05 2.76
CA ALA A 66 -24.93 9.99 1.78
C ALA A 66 -23.89 10.03 0.64
N PHE A 67 -23.50 11.23 0.19
CA PHE A 67 -22.43 11.39 -0.80
C PHE A 67 -21.09 10.87 -0.28
N LYS A 68 -20.69 11.25 0.94
CA LYS A 68 -19.44 10.81 1.57
C LYS A 68 -19.44 9.31 1.89
N ARG A 69 -20.57 8.75 2.32
CA ARG A 69 -20.75 7.31 2.51
C ARG A 69 -20.48 6.56 1.20
N LYS A 70 -21.07 6.97 0.07
CA LYS A 70 -20.79 6.34 -1.24
C LYS A 70 -19.30 6.37 -1.62
N HIS A 71 -18.59 7.44 -1.27
CA HIS A 71 -17.13 7.53 -1.47
C HIS A 71 -16.37 6.57 -0.55
N ALA A 72 -16.78 6.48 0.72
CA ALA A 72 -16.23 5.53 1.67
C ALA A 72 -16.37 4.08 1.17
N GLU A 73 -17.57 3.70 0.72
CA GLU A 73 -17.85 2.39 0.14
C GLU A 73 -16.95 2.11 -1.07
N LYS A 74 -16.77 3.10 -1.96
CA LYS A 74 -15.88 2.98 -3.12
C LYS A 74 -14.43 2.73 -2.70
N PHE A 75 -13.91 3.49 -1.72
CA PHE A 75 -12.54 3.31 -1.25
C PHE A 75 -12.31 1.95 -0.60
N LEU A 76 -13.27 1.47 0.21
CA LEU A 76 -13.18 0.14 0.82
C LEU A 76 -13.20 -0.97 -0.25
N LYS A 77 -14.08 -0.85 -1.26
CA LYS A 77 -14.13 -1.80 -2.40
C LYS A 77 -12.85 -1.79 -3.24
N GLU A 78 -12.14 -0.67 -3.31
CA GLU A 78 -10.83 -0.55 -3.96
C GLU A 78 -9.68 -1.14 -3.09
N GLY A 79 -9.97 -1.66 -1.89
CA GLY A 79 -8.97 -2.23 -0.97
C GLY A 79 -8.16 -1.18 -0.21
N ALA A 80 -8.62 0.09 -0.19
CA ALA A 80 -7.99 1.14 0.58
C ALA A 80 -8.46 1.10 2.05
N LYS A 81 -7.57 1.50 2.96
CA LYS A 81 -7.96 1.80 4.35
C LYS A 81 -8.64 3.16 4.39
N LEU A 82 -9.72 3.26 5.16
CA LEU A 82 -10.46 4.51 5.32
C LEU A 82 -10.15 5.16 6.67
N LYS A 83 -9.89 6.47 6.66
CA LYS A 83 -9.82 7.31 7.86
C LYS A 83 -10.88 8.40 7.77
N ALA A 84 -11.98 8.22 8.50
CA ALA A 84 -13.03 9.22 8.61
C ALA A 84 -12.82 10.07 9.86
N PHE A 85 -13.07 11.38 9.77
CA PHE A 85 -12.99 12.28 10.92
C PHE A 85 -13.94 13.47 10.77
N VAL A 86 -14.34 14.04 11.90
CA VAL A 86 -15.12 15.29 11.94
C VAL A 86 -14.18 16.43 12.28
N PHE A 87 -14.18 17.48 11.46
CA PHE A 87 -13.36 18.66 11.69
C PHE A 87 -14.15 19.71 12.45
N PHE A 88 -13.70 20.00 13.68
CA PHE A 88 -14.28 21.07 14.51
C PHE A 88 -13.38 22.31 14.46
N LYS A 89 -13.98 23.49 14.25
CA LYS A 89 -13.29 24.77 14.25
C LYS A 89 -13.91 25.71 15.28
N GLY A 90 -13.08 26.22 16.20
CA GLY A 90 -13.52 27.17 17.24
C GLY A 90 -14.63 26.59 18.12
N ARG A 91 -15.75 27.33 18.24
CA ARG A 91 -16.87 26.95 19.11
C ARG A 91 -17.63 25.72 18.65
N SER A 92 -17.39 25.21 17.44
CA SER A 92 -18.11 24.04 16.94
C SER A 92 -17.78 22.74 17.69
N ILE A 93 -16.75 22.74 18.56
CA ILE A 93 -16.39 21.60 19.40
C ILE A 93 -17.51 21.17 20.35
N ILE A 94 -18.48 22.06 20.64
CA ILE A 94 -19.68 21.73 21.43
C ILE A 94 -20.50 20.61 20.77
N PHE A 95 -20.38 20.43 19.45
CA PHE A 95 -21.07 19.39 18.69
C PHE A 95 -20.28 18.07 18.62
N LYS A 96 -19.28 17.87 19.50
CA LYS A 96 -18.46 16.63 19.52
C LYS A 96 -19.30 15.35 19.62
N GLU A 97 -20.39 15.39 20.39
CA GLU A 97 -21.29 14.24 20.57
C GLU A 97 -22.03 13.91 19.27
N GLN A 98 -22.51 14.92 18.56
CA GLN A 98 -23.12 14.75 17.23
C GLN A 98 -22.12 14.19 16.23
N GLY A 99 -20.88 14.67 16.25
CA GLY A 99 -19.81 14.14 15.41
C GLY A 99 -19.47 12.69 15.73
N GLN A 100 -19.49 12.30 17.01
CA GLN A 100 -19.31 10.91 17.41
C GLN A 100 -20.44 10.02 16.89
N ILE A 101 -21.70 10.44 17.05
CA ILE A 101 -22.87 9.72 16.53
C ILE A 101 -22.76 9.56 15.00
N LEU A 102 -22.35 10.60 14.29
CA LEU A 102 -22.15 10.54 12.84
C LEU A 102 -21.10 9.50 12.44
N LEU A 103 -19.97 9.46 13.14
CA LEU A 103 -18.91 8.48 12.85
C LEU A 103 -19.33 7.05 13.21
N LEU A 104 -20.09 6.86 14.29
CA LEU A 104 -20.66 5.55 14.65
C LEU A 104 -21.67 5.07 13.60
N ARG A 105 -22.56 5.96 13.15
CA ARG A 105 -23.48 5.69 12.04
C ARG A 105 -22.72 5.25 10.78
N LEU A 106 -21.65 5.97 10.44
CA LEU A 106 -20.81 5.61 9.29
C LEU A 106 -20.13 4.25 9.46
N ALA A 107 -19.62 3.95 10.66
CA ALA A 107 -18.99 2.67 10.94
C ALA A 107 -19.98 1.50 10.78
N GLN A 108 -21.20 1.66 11.30
CA GLN A 108 -22.28 0.67 11.16
C GLN A 108 -22.70 0.50 9.69
N ASP A 109 -22.89 1.60 8.96
CA ASP A 109 -23.26 1.59 7.56
C ASP A 109 -22.22 0.90 6.65
N LEU A 110 -20.96 0.81 7.09
CA LEU A 110 -19.84 0.25 6.34
C LEU A 110 -19.35 -1.10 6.89
N GLU A 111 -20.01 -1.66 7.90
CA GLU A 111 -19.57 -2.87 8.61
C GLU A 111 -19.40 -4.08 7.65
N GLU A 112 -20.26 -4.19 6.64
CA GLU A 112 -20.18 -5.27 5.65
C GLU A 112 -19.01 -5.11 4.66
N LEU A 113 -18.48 -3.89 4.50
CA LEU A 113 -17.43 -3.55 3.53
C LEU A 113 -16.06 -3.36 4.17
N GLY A 114 -16.01 -2.98 5.44
CA GLY A 114 -14.78 -2.75 6.19
C GLY A 114 -14.53 -3.85 7.23
N ARG A 115 -13.62 -4.77 6.91
CA ARG A 115 -12.97 -5.68 7.88
C ARG A 115 -11.47 -5.43 7.92
#